data_AF-A0A920FFE3-F1
#
_entry.id   AF-A0A920FFE3-F1
#
_cell.length_a   1.000
_cell.length_b   1.000
_cell.length_c   1.000
_cell.angle_alpha   90.00
_cell.angle_beta   90.00
_cell.angle_gamma   90.00
#
_symmetry.space_group_name_H-M   'P 1'
#
loop_
_entity.id
_entity.type
_entity.pdbx_description
1 polymer ?
#
loop_
_entity_poly.entity_id
_entity_poly.type
_entity_poly.pdbx_seq_one_letter_code
_entity_poly.pdbx_strand_id
1 'polypeptide(L)'
;MRDNFEFYEPKTVHESSLSPCIHAILAAKLNKMDKAYELYLRTSRLDLDDYNQEANEGLHITSMAGTWLSVIEGFAGIRVKKQQLYINPKLPNEWKELKFNLVVNNNLFKLKSITTISLFLI
;
A
#
# COMPACT_ATOMS: atom_id res chain seq x y z
N MET A 1 1.84 18.18 -0.39
CA MET A 1 1.95 16.70 -0.29
C MET A 1 2.87 16.15 -1.37
N ARG A 2 2.61 16.43 -2.66
CA ARG A 2 3.51 16.02 -3.75
C ARG A 2 4.94 16.49 -3.53
N ASP A 3 5.12 17.80 -3.32
CA ASP A 3 6.46 18.40 -3.15
C ASP A 3 7.19 17.83 -1.93
N ASN A 4 6.48 17.64 -0.80
CA ASN A 4 7.07 17.00 0.39
C ASN A 4 7.50 15.56 0.11
N PHE A 5 6.66 14.76 -0.58
CA PHE A 5 7.02 13.39 -0.93
C PHE A 5 8.24 13.35 -1.84
N GLU A 6 8.25 14.18 -2.89
CA GLU A 6 9.37 14.26 -3.85
C GLU A 6 10.65 14.80 -3.21
N PHE A 7 10.55 15.61 -2.16
CA PHE A 7 11.70 16.10 -1.42
C PHE A 7 12.25 15.06 -0.43
N TYR A 8 11.38 14.42 0.36
CA TYR A 8 11.80 13.58 1.50
C TYR A 8 11.98 12.11 1.15
N GLU A 9 11.18 11.53 0.25
CA GLU A 9 11.28 10.09 -0.07
C GLU A 9 12.68 9.73 -0.60
N PRO A 10 13.28 10.46 -1.55
CA PRO A 10 14.63 10.13 -2.03
C PRO A 10 15.74 10.32 -0.97
N LYS A 11 15.45 10.99 0.14
CA LYS A 11 16.39 11.20 1.27
C LYS A 11 16.15 10.24 2.43
N THR A 12 15.12 9.39 2.33
CA THR A 12 14.75 8.48 3.41
C THR A 12 15.38 7.10 3.16
N VAL A 13 16.25 6.67 4.06
CA VAL A 13 16.93 5.36 3.96
C VAL A 13 16.02 4.16 4.26
N HIS A 14 14.89 4.43 4.94
CA HIS A 14 13.90 3.45 5.37
C HIS A 14 14.47 2.32 6.25
N GLU A 15 15.36 2.66 7.20
CA GLU A 15 15.90 1.71 8.18
C GLU A 15 14.83 1.24 9.17
N SER A 16 13.87 2.09 9.52
CA SER A 16 12.73 1.66 10.33
C SER A 16 11.72 0.88 9.49
N SER A 17 11.29 -0.27 10.01
CA SER A 17 10.26 -1.14 9.43
C SER A 17 8.90 -0.45 9.22
N LEU A 18 8.63 0.64 9.93
CA LEU A 18 7.43 1.48 9.79
C LEU A 18 7.48 2.42 8.57
N SER A 19 8.66 2.63 7.97
CA SER A 19 8.86 3.67 6.97
C SER A 19 8.28 3.32 5.59
N PRO A 20 8.54 2.13 5.00
CA PRO A 20 8.13 1.86 3.62
C PRO A 20 6.61 1.84 3.43
N CYS A 21 5.84 1.32 4.40
CA CYS A 21 4.38 1.22 4.28
C CYS A 21 3.70 2.59 4.15
N ILE A 22 4.12 3.57 4.95
CA ILE A 22 3.57 4.93 4.88
C ILE A 22 3.93 5.58 3.54
N HIS A 23 5.17 5.41 3.08
CA HIS A 23 5.59 5.93 1.79
C HIS A 23 4.86 5.24 0.62
N ALA A 24 4.57 3.95 0.70
CA ALA A 24 3.77 3.22 -0.29
C ALA A 24 2.36 3.81 -0.39
N ILE A 25 1.71 4.07 0.76
CA ILE A 25 0.38 4.69 0.81
C ILE A 25 0.39 6.10 0.19
N LEU A 26 1.42 6.91 0.49
CA LEU A 26 1.56 8.25 -0.07
C LEU A 26 1.84 8.21 -1.59
N ALA A 27 2.69 7.31 -2.05
CA ALA A 27 3.00 7.12 -3.46
C ALA A 27 1.74 6.72 -4.25
N ALA A 28 0.96 5.76 -3.75
CA ALA A 28 -0.31 5.35 -4.35
C ALA A 28 -1.31 6.53 -4.41
N LYS A 29 -1.40 7.32 -3.34
CA LYS A 29 -2.24 8.53 -3.28
C LYS A 29 -1.82 9.59 -4.30
N LEU A 30 -0.53 9.66 -4.64
CA LEU A 30 0.06 10.57 -5.63
C LEU A 30 0.07 10.04 -7.07
N ASN A 31 -0.50 8.86 -7.33
CA ASN A 31 -0.44 8.14 -8.61
C ASN A 31 0.98 7.72 -9.03
N LYS A 32 1.91 7.60 -8.09
CA LYS A 32 3.27 7.06 -8.35
C LYS A 32 3.26 5.55 -8.13
N MET A 33 2.53 4.82 -8.98
CA MET A 33 2.18 3.41 -8.74
C MET A 33 3.39 2.47 -8.71
N ASP A 34 4.38 2.69 -9.58
CA ASP A 34 5.61 1.88 -9.59
C ASP A 34 6.37 2.01 -8.26
N LYS A 35 6.55 3.25 -7.78
CA LYS A 35 7.15 3.53 -6.47
C LYS A 35 6.30 2.99 -5.31
N ALA A 36 4.98 3.06 -5.42
CA ALA A 36 4.08 2.49 -4.42
C ALA A 36 4.24 0.97 -4.32
N TYR A 37 4.39 0.29 -5.47
CA TYR A 37 4.60 -1.15 -5.54
C TYR A 37 5.99 -1.56 -5.04
N GLU A 38 7.03 -0.83 -5.41
CA GLU A 38 8.40 -0.99 -4.90
C GLU A 38 8.43 -0.95 -3.35
N LEU A 39 7.85 0.10 -2.75
CA LEU A 39 7.81 0.27 -1.31
C LEU A 39 6.91 -0.76 -0.61
N TYR A 40 5.82 -1.18 -1.27
CA TYR A 40 4.98 -2.27 -0.80
C TYR A 40 5.75 -3.60 -0.71
N LEU A 41 6.56 -3.93 -1.72
CA LEU A 41 7.39 -5.14 -1.69
C LEU A 41 8.39 -5.08 -0.52
N ARG A 42 8.99 -3.92 -0.27
CA ARG A 42 9.91 -3.72 0.86
C ARG A 42 9.24 -3.96 2.22
N THR A 43 8.02 -3.47 2.46
CA THR A 43 7.32 -3.74 3.74
C THR A 43 6.78 -5.17 3.83
N SER A 44 6.22 -5.70 2.74
CA SER A 44 5.56 -7.02 2.72
C SER A 44 6.53 -8.19 2.76
N ARG A 45 7.78 -7.96 2.37
CA ARG A 45 8.85 -8.96 2.35
C ARG A 45 9.99 -8.65 3.31
N LEU A 46 9.83 -7.67 4.21
CA LEU A 46 10.89 -7.19 5.09
C LEU A 46 11.60 -8.33 5.82
N ASP A 47 10.84 -9.14 6.56
CA ASP A 47 11.39 -10.28 7.32
C ASP A 47 11.71 -11.49 6.43
N LEU A 48 10.99 -11.66 5.30
CA LEU A 48 11.14 -12.82 4.41
C LEU A 48 12.43 -12.76 3.58
N ASP A 49 12.81 -11.56 3.15
CA ASP A 49 14.04 -11.30 2.38
C ASP A 49 15.16 -10.72 3.26
N ASP A 50 14.91 -10.61 4.57
CA ASP A 50 15.81 -10.03 5.57
C ASP A 50 16.40 -8.67 5.14
N TYR A 51 15.53 -7.76 4.68
CA TYR A 51 15.91 -6.46 4.11
C TYR A 51 16.81 -5.61 5.03
N ASN A 52 16.61 -5.74 6.34
CA ASN A 52 17.35 -5.00 7.36
C ASN A 52 18.52 -5.80 7.96
N GLN A 53 18.67 -7.10 7.64
CA GLN A 53 19.66 -8.00 8.25
C GLN A 53 19.49 -8.17 9.76
N GLU A 54 18.22 -8.24 10.19
CA GLU A 54 17.80 -8.25 11.61
C GLU A 54 16.73 -9.31 11.90
N ALA A 55 16.32 -10.13 10.91
CA ALA A 55 15.24 -11.11 11.08
C ALA A 55 15.55 -12.18 12.14
N ASN A 56 16.83 -12.40 12.45
CA ASN A 56 17.30 -13.28 13.53
C ASN A 56 16.99 -12.73 14.93
N GLU A 57 16.80 -11.41 15.08
CA GLU A 57 16.46 -10.76 16.35
C GLU A 57 14.95 -10.82 16.63
N GLY A 58 14.14 -11.12 15.62
CA GLY A 58 12.70 -11.27 15.72
C GLY A 58 11.98 -10.73 14.50
N LEU A 59 10.65 -10.87 14.51
CA LEU A 59 9.80 -10.40 13.42
C LEU A 59 9.33 -8.97 13.64
N HIS A 60 9.28 -8.19 12.57
CA HIS A 60 8.79 -6.81 12.60
C HIS A 60 7.25 -6.77 12.54
N ILE A 61 6.60 -7.10 13.66
CA ILE A 61 5.13 -7.21 13.76
C ILE A 61 4.41 -5.94 13.28
N THR A 62 4.98 -4.76 13.54
CA THR A 62 4.43 -3.48 13.07
C THR A 62 4.47 -3.35 11.54
N SER A 63 5.50 -3.88 10.86
CA SER A 63 5.58 -3.93 9.40
C SER A 63 4.51 -4.83 8.79
N MET A 64 4.14 -5.93 9.48
CA MET A 64 3.05 -6.80 9.02
C MET A 64 1.71 -6.06 8.98
N ALA A 65 1.42 -5.25 10.00
CA ALA A 65 0.26 -4.34 9.98
C ALA A 65 0.40 -3.28 8.86
N GLY A 66 1.61 -2.73 8.69
CA GLY A 66 1.94 -1.79 7.60
C GLY A 66 1.71 -2.37 6.20
N THR A 67 1.97 -3.66 6.01
CA THR A 67 1.70 -4.38 4.76
C THR A 67 0.21 -4.35 4.43
N TRP A 68 -0.64 -4.68 5.40
CA TRP A 68 -2.09 -4.61 5.23
C TRP A 68 -2.56 -3.18 4.92
N LEU A 69 -2.05 -2.18 5.64
CA LEU A 69 -2.37 -0.77 5.39
C LEU A 69 -1.96 -0.31 4.00
N SER A 70 -0.81 -0.76 3.50
CA SER A 70 -0.34 -0.45 2.14
C SER A 70 -1.31 -0.97 1.08
N VAL A 71 -1.91 -2.14 1.30
CA VAL A 71 -2.96 -2.67 0.42
C VAL A 71 -4.26 -1.88 0.54
N ILE A 72 -4.76 -1.66 1.76
CA ILE A 72 -6.09 -1.12 1.99
C ILE A 72 -6.15 0.40 1.80
N GLU A 73 -5.21 1.13 2.39
CA GLU A 73 -5.12 2.57 2.24
C GLU A 73 -4.28 2.99 1.03
N GLY A 74 -3.35 2.17 0.56
CA GLY A 74 -2.64 2.46 -0.69
C GLY A 74 -3.48 2.06 -1.90
N PHE A 75 -3.46 0.77 -2.24
CA PHE A 75 -3.99 0.27 -3.51
C PHE A 75 -5.52 0.22 -3.59
N ALA A 76 -6.23 -0.20 -2.54
CA ALA A 76 -7.70 -0.12 -2.52
C ALA A 76 -8.20 1.32 -2.34
N GLY A 77 -7.31 2.25 -1.93
CA GLY A 77 -7.60 3.67 -1.80
C GLY A 77 -8.68 3.99 -0.76
N ILE A 78 -8.82 3.14 0.27
CA ILE A 78 -9.84 3.32 1.31
C ILE A 78 -9.51 4.49 2.21
N ARG A 79 -10.46 5.42 2.41
CA ARG A 79 -10.35 6.50 3.41
C ARG A 79 -11.68 6.73 4.10
N VAL A 80 -11.62 7.13 5.37
CA VAL A 80 -12.78 7.64 6.09
C VAL A 80 -12.66 9.16 6.23
N LYS A 81 -13.66 9.91 5.77
CA LYS A 81 -13.72 11.37 5.93
C LYS A 81 -15.15 11.78 6.25
N LYS A 82 -15.34 12.65 7.25
CA LYS A 82 -16.68 13.14 7.65
C LYS A 82 -17.70 11.99 7.81
N GLN A 83 -17.28 10.88 8.44
CA GLN A 83 -18.09 9.66 8.64
C GLN A 83 -18.52 8.92 7.37
N GLN A 84 -17.92 9.22 6.21
CA GLN A 84 -18.17 8.53 4.95
C GLN A 84 -16.95 7.72 4.53
N LEU A 85 -17.20 6.53 3.98
CA LEU A 85 -16.20 5.66 3.38
C LEU A 85 -15.98 6.06 1.91
N TYR A 86 -14.75 6.39 1.57
CA TYR A 86 -14.29 6.67 0.22
C TYR A 86 -13.42 5.51 -0.25
N ILE A 87 -13.66 5.04 -1.47
CA ILE A 87 -12.91 3.94 -2.08
C ILE A 87 -12.50 4.42 -3.48
N ASN A 88 -11.20 4.42 -3.77
CA ASN A 88 -10.65 4.83 -5.06
C ASN A 88 -9.49 3.89 -5.44
N PRO A 89 -9.80 2.67 -5.91
CA PRO A 89 -8.81 1.63 -6.08
C PRO A 89 -7.91 1.91 -7.28
N LYS A 90 -6.62 1.66 -7.11
CA LYS A 90 -5.57 1.68 -8.14
C LYS A 90 -4.67 0.49 -7.90
N LEU A 91 -4.76 -0.49 -8.80
CA LEU A 91 -3.95 -1.70 -8.70
C LEU A 91 -2.61 -1.48 -9.38
N PRO A 92 -1.52 -2.03 -8.83
CA PRO A 92 -0.25 -2.12 -9.55
C PRO A 92 -0.40 -3.05 -10.77
N ASN A 93 0.46 -2.89 -11.77
CA ASN A 93 0.35 -3.61 -13.06
C ASN A 93 0.48 -5.14 -12.88
N GLU A 94 1.16 -5.56 -11.82
CA GLU A 94 1.43 -6.94 -11.45
C GLU A 94 0.18 -7.65 -10.92
N TRP A 95 -0.87 -6.90 -10.55
CA TRP A 95 -2.09 -7.44 -9.97
C TRP A 95 -3.23 -7.44 -10.98
N LYS A 96 -3.87 -8.60 -11.15
CA LYS A 96 -5.09 -8.73 -11.95
C LYS A 96 -6.34 -8.37 -11.14
N GLU A 97 -6.31 -8.64 -9.84
CA GLU A 97 -7.45 -8.53 -8.95
C GLU A 97 -6.97 -8.29 -7.52
N LEU A 98 -7.75 -7.52 -6.76
CA LEU A 98 -7.63 -7.38 -5.31
C LEU A 98 -8.99 -7.70 -4.68
N LYS A 99 -9.03 -8.69 -3.79
CA LYS A 99 -10.21 -9.05 -2.98
C LYS A 99 -9.89 -8.92 -1.50
N PHE A 100 -10.79 -8.31 -0.75
CA PHE A 100 -10.64 -8.18 0.70
C PHE A 100 -11.99 -7.99 1.39
N ASN A 101 -11.98 -8.20 2.69
CA ASN A 101 -13.13 -7.98 3.56
C ASN A 101 -12.86 -6.75 4.44
N LEU A 102 -13.88 -5.91 4.63
CA LEU A 102 -13.83 -4.75 5.51
C LEU A 102 -15.03 -4.76 6.44
N VAL A 103 -14.79 -4.56 7.74
CA VAL A 103 -15.86 -4.35 8.72
C VAL A 103 -16.05 -2.85 8.92
N VAL A 104 -17.26 -2.35 8.65
CA VAL A 104 -17.63 -0.94 8.84
C VAL A 104 -18.95 -0.91 9.60
N ASN A 105 -18.98 -0.23 10.75
CA ASN A 105 -20.17 -0.14 11.62
C ASN A 105 -20.80 -1.53 11.88
N ASN A 106 -19.97 -2.51 12.27
CA ASN A 106 -20.34 -3.92 12.50
C ASN A 106 -20.90 -4.69 11.29
N ASN A 107 -20.85 -4.12 10.09
CA ASN A 107 -21.26 -4.79 8.87
C ASN A 107 -20.04 -5.26 8.06
N LEU A 108 -20.08 -6.50 7.58
CA LEU A 108 -19.02 -7.09 6.76
C LEU A 108 -19.25 -6.80 5.27
N PHE A 109 -18.34 -6.07 4.66
CA PHE A 109 -18.32 -5.79 3.22
C PHE A 109 -17.25 -6.64 2.54
N LYS A 110 -17.64 -7.35 1.48
CA LYS A 110 -16.72 -8.09 0.60
C LYS A 110 -16.47 -7.24 -0.64
N LEU A 111 -15.25 -6.79 -0.82
CA LEU A 111 -14.86 -5.87 -1.89
C LEU A 111 -13.95 -6.58 -2.88
N LYS A 112 -14.14 -6.28 -4.17
CA LYS A 112 -13.33 -6.77 -5.28
C LYS A 112 -13.02 -5.62 -6.22
N SER A 113 -11.73 -5.45 -6.53
CA SER A 113 -11.25 -4.56 -7.59
C SER A 113 -10.54 -5.40 -8.65
N ILE A 114 -10.72 -5.06 -9.91
CA ILE A 114 -10.09 -5.72 -11.07
C ILE A 114 -9.40 -4.67 -11.91
N THR A 115 -8.29 -5.06 -12.55
CA THR A 115 -7.59 -4.19 -13.50
C THR A 115 -8.40 -4.13 -14.80
N THR A 116 -8.90 -2.94 -15.14
CA THR A 116 -9.63 -2.72 -16.40
C THR A 116 -8.63 -2.57 -17.55
N ILE A 117 -8.61 -3.51 -18.48
CA ILE A 117 -7.87 -3.37 -19.75
C ILE A 117 -8.78 -2.60 -20.72
N SER A 118 -8.34 -1.40 -21.15
CA SER A 118 -9.01 -0.65 -22.20
C SER A 118 -8.42 -1.05 -23.55
N LEU A 119 -9.21 -1.74 -24.37
CA LEU A 119 -8.87 -2.00 -25.78
C LEU A 119 -9.40 -0.83 -26.61
N PHE A 120 -8.50 -0.10 -27.28
CA PHE A 120 -8.91 0.83 -28.33
C PHE A 120 -9.25 0.01 -29.58
N LEU A 121 -10.55 -0.08 -29.87
CA LEU A 121 -11.03 -0.57 -31.16
C LEU A 121 -10.81 0.58 -32.16
N ILE A 122 -9.77 0.47 -32.97
CA ILE A 122 -9.65 1.19 -34.24
C ILE A 122 -10.57 0.52 -35.27
#